data_AF-A0A0F9QLN2-F1
#
_entry.id   AF-A0A0F9QLN2-F1
#
_cell.length_a   1.000
_cell.length_b   1.000
_cell.length_c   1.000
_cell.angle_alpha   90.00
_cell.angle_beta   90.00
_cell.angle_gamma   90.00
#
_symmetry.space_group_name_H-M   'P 1'
#
loop_
_entity.id
_entity.type
_entity.pdbx_description
1 polymer ?
#
loop_
_entity_poly.entity_id
_entity_poly.type
_entity_poly.pdbx_seq_one_letter_code
_entity_poly.pdbx_strand_id
1 'polypeptide(L)'
;MPKNFTCSSSGDPDIINNYVEISIDPSLLNNFANEDSMESFLNSHACSEEFQVLKNELLYEVMDIIENCLTDKQREVMKMTYLEGKTQNEISTELGKHQTTIHKILQGNIDYNNQKKRYGGALKKIRKLCATNENIQNILIKMKEEHTTHDEVI
;
A
#
# COMPACT_ATOMS: atom_id res chain seq x y z
N MET A 1 -10.08 56.40 31.47
CA MET A 1 -10.69 55.42 30.54
C MET A 1 -9.60 54.89 29.62
N PRO A 2 -9.56 53.60 29.21
CA PRO A 2 -10.21 52.37 29.70
C PRO A 2 -9.19 51.42 30.42
N LYS A 3 -9.47 50.83 31.58
CA LYS A 3 -10.05 49.49 31.87
C LYS A 3 -9.31 48.28 31.24
N ASN A 4 -8.62 47.54 32.13
CA ASN A 4 -8.05 46.21 31.95
C ASN A 4 -9.10 45.17 31.53
N PHE A 5 -8.69 44.20 30.72
CA PHE A 5 -9.20 42.82 30.77
C PHE A 5 -8.02 41.85 30.62
N THR A 6 -7.39 41.52 31.74
CA THR A 6 -6.66 40.25 31.86
C THR A 6 -7.72 39.16 31.94
N CYS A 7 -7.89 38.38 30.87
CA CYS A 7 -8.70 37.17 30.93
C CYS A 7 -7.92 36.12 31.72
N SER A 8 -8.21 36.02 33.02
CA SER A 8 -7.93 34.84 33.82
C SER A 8 -8.97 33.79 33.49
N SER A 9 -8.70 32.92 32.52
CA SER A 9 -9.43 31.66 32.40
C SER A 9 -8.78 30.67 33.37
N SER A 10 -9.50 30.44 34.47
CA SER A 10 -9.35 29.33 35.39
C SER A 10 -9.11 28.03 34.62
N GLY A 11 -7.95 27.41 34.83
CA GLY A 11 -7.65 26.08 34.32
C GLY A 11 -8.50 25.04 35.04
N ASP A 12 -9.33 24.33 34.29
CA ASP A 12 -9.79 23.00 34.65
C ASP A 12 -8.59 22.04 34.67
N PRO A 13 -8.59 21.01 35.54
CA PRO A 13 -7.44 20.14 35.70
C PRO A 13 -7.24 19.25 34.47
N ASP A 14 -6.06 19.37 33.88
CA ASP A 14 -5.34 18.37 33.07
C ASP A 14 -6.16 17.55 32.06
N ILE A 15 -6.58 18.19 30.98
CA ILE A 15 -6.59 17.53 29.67
C ILE A 15 -5.36 18.02 28.91
N ILE A 16 -4.30 17.20 28.91
CA ILE A 16 -3.16 17.40 28.02
C ILE A 16 -3.64 17.09 26.60
N ASN A 17 -4.26 18.05 25.94
CA ASN A 17 -4.49 17.97 24.51
C ASN A 17 -3.13 18.22 23.84
N ASN A 18 -2.48 17.13 23.45
CA ASN A 18 -1.27 17.15 22.65
C ASN A 18 -1.64 17.54 21.21
N TYR A 19 -1.84 18.84 20.97
CA TYR A 19 -2.08 19.34 19.62
C TYR A 19 -0.77 19.32 18.84
N VAL A 20 -0.74 18.50 17.79
CA VAL A 20 0.34 18.53 16.79
C VAL A 20 -0.10 19.49 15.69
N GLU A 21 0.57 20.63 15.59
CA GLU A 21 0.41 21.52 14.44
C GLU A 21 1.04 20.84 13.22
N ILE A 22 0.22 20.52 12.22
CA ILE A 22 0.67 20.01 10.94
C ILE A 22 0.61 21.17 9.97
N SER A 23 1.76 21.61 9.46
CA SER A 23 1.81 22.57 8.36
C SER A 23 1.24 21.92 7.11
N ILE A 24 0.07 22.38 6.68
CA ILE A 24 -0.55 21.98 5.42
C ILE A 24 -0.20 23.03 4.38
N ASP A 25 0.19 22.59 3.18
CA ASP A 25 0.38 23.47 2.04
C ASP A 25 -0.95 24.20 1.73
N PRO A 26 -0.99 25.54 1.71
CA PRO A 26 -2.20 26.31 1.38
C PRO A 26 -2.83 25.90 0.03
N SER A 27 -2.03 25.36 -0.90
CA SER A 27 -2.56 24.82 -2.16
C SER A 27 -3.56 23.67 -1.96
N LEU A 28 -3.39 22.89 -0.89
CA LEU A 28 -4.28 21.79 -0.52
C LEU A 28 -5.65 22.33 -0.08
N LEU A 29 -5.68 23.50 0.56
CA LEU A 29 -6.89 24.16 1.05
C LEU A 29 -7.73 24.77 -0.08
N ASN A 30 -7.11 25.13 -1.20
CA ASN A 30 -7.82 25.64 -2.38
C ASN A 30 -8.75 24.60 -3.00
N ASN A 31 -8.45 23.31 -2.81
CA ASN A 31 -9.30 22.21 -3.25
C ASN A 31 -10.54 22.01 -2.37
N PHE A 32 -10.78 22.83 -1.35
CA PHE A 32 -12.00 22.76 -0.52
C PHE A 32 -12.96 23.93 -0.80
N ALA A 33 -12.53 24.91 -1.60
CA ALA A 33 -13.28 26.15 -1.83
C ALA A 33 -14.27 26.06 -3.01
N ASN A 34 -14.19 25.01 -3.84
CA ASN A 34 -15.07 24.82 -4.98
C ASN A 34 -16.18 23.81 -4.64
N GLU A 35 -17.43 24.10 -4.96
CA GLU A 35 -18.60 23.26 -4.59
C GLU A 35 -18.54 21.83 -5.17
N ASP A 36 -17.79 21.61 -6.26
CA ASP A 36 -17.58 20.28 -6.89
C ASP A 36 -16.41 19.46 -6.28
N SER A 37 -15.63 20.03 -5.37
CA SER A 37 -14.26 19.57 -5.13
C SER A 37 -14.10 18.40 -4.16
N MET A 38 -14.98 18.25 -3.17
CA MET A 38 -14.92 17.11 -2.24
C MET A 38 -15.64 15.89 -2.80
N GLU A 39 -16.77 16.10 -3.48
CA GLU A 39 -17.54 15.03 -4.09
C GLU A 39 -16.83 14.46 -5.32
N SER A 40 -16.21 15.29 -6.17
CA SER A 40 -15.35 14.81 -7.28
C SER A 40 -14.10 14.07 -6.78
N PHE A 41 -13.47 14.55 -5.71
CA PHE A 41 -12.31 13.87 -5.11
C PHE A 41 -12.69 12.52 -4.47
N LEU A 42 -13.87 12.43 -3.84
CA LEU A 42 -14.41 11.19 -3.30
C LEU A 42 -14.93 10.25 -4.40
N ASN A 43 -15.54 10.77 -5.48
CA ASN A 43 -16.01 9.97 -6.63
C ASN A 43 -14.87 9.46 -7.50
N SER A 44 -13.78 10.22 -7.66
CA SER A 44 -12.50 9.73 -8.20
C SER A 44 -12.02 8.45 -7.49
N HIS A 45 -12.42 8.28 -6.23
CA HIS A 45 -12.12 7.11 -5.41
C HIS A 45 -13.31 6.18 -5.18
N ALA A 46 -14.49 6.50 -5.71
CA ALA A 46 -15.63 5.58 -5.77
C ALA A 46 -15.35 4.57 -6.88
N CYS A 47 -14.35 3.71 -6.66
CA CYS A 47 -14.11 2.51 -7.46
C CYS A 47 -15.45 1.81 -7.68
N SER A 48 -15.84 1.65 -8.94
CA SER A 48 -17.06 0.94 -9.31
C SER A 48 -17.11 -0.42 -8.59
N GLU A 49 -18.33 -0.90 -8.30
CA GLU A 49 -18.51 -2.21 -7.69
C GLU A 49 -17.81 -3.30 -8.53
N GLU A 50 -17.85 -3.16 -9.86
CA GLU A 50 -17.14 -4.01 -10.81
C GLU A 50 -15.62 -3.96 -10.64
N PHE A 51 -15.03 -2.78 -10.42
CA PHE A 51 -13.60 -2.66 -10.14
C PHE A 51 -13.20 -3.34 -8.83
N GLN A 52 -14.04 -3.27 -7.79
CA GLN A 52 -13.79 -3.99 -6.53
C GLN A 52 -13.86 -5.51 -6.73
N VAL A 53 -14.79 -5.99 -7.56
CA VAL A 53 -14.86 -7.41 -7.94
C VAL A 53 -13.57 -7.83 -8.65
N LEU A 54 -13.12 -7.08 -9.66
CA LEU A 54 -11.87 -7.35 -10.39
C LEU A 54 -10.65 -7.35 -9.47
N LYS A 55 -10.60 -6.43 -8.50
CA LYS A 55 -9.52 -6.38 -7.49
C LYS A 55 -9.51 -7.63 -6.62
N ASN A 56 -10.68 -8.11 -6.19
CA ASN A 56 -10.80 -9.34 -5.40
C ASN A 56 -10.40 -10.57 -6.21
N GLU A 57 -10.82 -10.66 -7.48
CA GLU A 57 -10.40 -11.72 -8.40
C GLU A 57 -8.88 -11.74 -8.60
N LEU A 58 -8.28 -10.57 -8.84
CA LEU A 58 -6.83 -10.44 -8.97
C LEU A 58 -6.11 -10.90 -7.70
N LEU A 59 -6.63 -10.51 -6.53
CA LEU A 59 -6.06 -10.90 -5.25
C LEU A 59 -6.12 -12.42 -5.06
N TYR A 60 -7.24 -13.06 -5.42
CA TYR A 60 -7.39 -14.51 -5.35
C TYR A 60 -6.35 -15.24 -6.22
N GLU A 61 -6.22 -14.84 -7.49
CA GLU A 61 -5.25 -15.43 -8.41
C GLU A 61 -3.80 -15.25 -7.94
N VAL A 62 -3.46 -14.07 -7.40
CA VAL A 62 -2.13 -13.82 -6.84
C VAL A 62 -1.88 -14.66 -5.59
N MET A 63 -2.89 -14.84 -4.73
CA MET A 63 -2.78 -15.69 -3.54
C MET A 63 -2.61 -17.16 -3.91
N ASP A 64 -3.29 -17.65 -4.95
CA ASP A 64 -3.10 -19.01 -5.45
C ASP A 64 -1.65 -19.24 -5.92
N ILE A 65 -1.07 -18.27 -6.63
CA ILE A 65 0.36 -18.33 -7.01
C ILE A 65 1.26 -18.38 -5.77
N ILE A 66 0.99 -17.59 -4.75
CA ILE A 66 1.77 -17.59 -3.51
C ILE A 66 1.66 -18.96 -2.82
N GLU A 67 0.47 -19.56 -2.82
CA GLU A 67 0.21 -20.85 -2.17
C GLU A 67 0.76 -22.04 -2.96
N ASN A 68 0.72 -22.03 -4.28
CA ASN A 68 1.04 -23.24 -5.06
C ASN A 68 2.42 -23.17 -5.73
N CYS A 69 2.94 -21.97 -5.98
CA CYS A 69 4.16 -21.80 -6.78
C CYS A 69 5.39 -21.38 -5.96
N LEU A 70 5.26 -21.00 -4.70
CA LEU A 70 6.41 -20.63 -3.85
C LEU A 70 6.86 -21.79 -2.95
N THR A 71 8.15 -21.76 -2.58
CA THR A 71 8.65 -22.66 -1.53
C THR A 71 8.06 -22.28 -0.18
N ASP A 72 7.98 -23.22 0.76
CA ASP A 72 7.37 -23.00 2.07
C ASP A 72 7.92 -21.75 2.78
N LYS A 73 9.25 -21.59 2.77
CA LYS A 73 9.92 -20.41 3.35
C LYS A 73 9.59 -19.11 2.63
N GLN A 74 9.47 -19.14 1.30
CA GLN A 74 9.11 -17.95 0.53
C GLN A 74 7.67 -17.55 0.82
N ARG A 75 6.76 -18.54 0.86
CA ARG A 75 5.35 -18.36 1.16
C ARG A 75 5.14 -17.81 2.55
N GLU A 76 5.77 -18.41 3.56
CA GLU A 76 5.71 -17.97 4.96
C GLU A 76 6.15 -16.50 5.08
N VAL A 77 7.33 -16.15 4.56
CA VAL A 77 7.82 -14.76 4.60
C VAL A 77 6.91 -13.80 3.83
N MET A 78 6.35 -14.22 2.69
CA MET A 78 5.41 -13.40 1.91
C MET A 78 4.12 -13.14 2.69
N LYS A 79 3.54 -14.16 3.33
CA LYS A 79 2.33 -14.03 4.15
C LYS A 79 2.57 -13.09 5.34
N MET A 80 3.65 -13.29 6.09
CA MET A 80 3.99 -12.40 7.20
C MET A 80 4.21 -10.95 6.75
N THR A 81 4.83 -10.74 5.59
CA THR A 81 5.10 -9.39 5.08
C THR A 81 3.82 -8.68 4.61
N TYR A 82 2.98 -9.35 3.81
CA TYR A 82 1.89 -8.70 3.08
C TYR A 82 0.50 -8.95 3.64
N LEU A 83 0.28 -10.05 4.37
CA LEU A 83 -1.00 -10.33 5.04
C LEU A 83 -0.99 -9.84 6.48
N GLU A 84 0.12 -10.04 7.19
CA GLU A 84 0.25 -9.65 8.61
C GLU A 84 0.89 -8.27 8.79
N GLY A 85 1.44 -7.68 7.73
CA GLY A 85 2.06 -6.35 7.77
C GLY A 85 3.37 -6.27 8.56
N LYS A 86 4.03 -7.41 8.80
CA LYS A 86 5.28 -7.46 9.58
C LYS A 86 6.47 -6.94 8.77
N THR A 87 7.35 -6.24 9.46
CA THR A 87 8.65 -5.80 8.93
C THR A 87 9.64 -6.97 8.85
N GLN A 88 10.71 -6.81 8.05
CA GLN A 88 11.75 -7.85 7.94
C GLN A 88 12.47 -8.11 9.27
N ASN A 89 12.51 -7.13 10.19
CA ASN A 89 13.09 -7.29 11.52
C ASN A 89 12.17 -8.11 12.44
N GLU A 90 10.87 -7.87 12.40
CA GLU A 90 9.91 -8.66 13.19
C GLU A 90 9.89 -10.11 12.72
N ILE A 91 9.85 -10.33 11.40
CA ILE A 91 9.93 -11.67 10.79
C ILE A 91 11.27 -12.35 11.15
N SER A 92 12.36 -11.59 11.16
CA SER A 92 13.69 -12.08 11.56
C SER A 92 13.69 -12.58 13.00
N THR A 93 13.10 -11.81 13.92
CA THR A 93 12.95 -12.19 15.34
C THR A 93 12.07 -13.43 15.51
N GLU A 94 10.93 -13.48 14.83
CA GLU A 94 9.95 -14.56 14.95
C GLU A 94 10.44 -15.89 14.36
N LEU A 95 11.13 -15.85 13.21
CA LEU A 95 11.67 -17.05 12.55
C LEU A 95 13.08 -17.44 13.05
N GLY A 96 13.68 -16.67 13.95
CA GLY A 96 15.04 -16.88 14.43
C GLY A 96 16.08 -16.86 13.29
N LYS A 97 15.89 -15.98 12.30
CA LYS A 97 16.78 -15.80 11.15
C LYS A 97 17.35 -14.39 11.13
N HIS A 98 18.44 -14.17 10.40
CA HIS A 98 18.93 -12.81 10.19
C HIS A 98 18.03 -12.04 9.22
N GLN A 99 17.84 -10.73 9.44
CA GLN A 99 17.10 -9.86 8.53
C GLN A 99 17.62 -9.95 7.08
N THR A 100 18.93 -10.09 6.89
CA THR A 100 19.51 -10.28 5.55
C THR A 100 19.05 -11.56 4.87
N THR A 101 18.74 -12.62 5.62
CA THR A 101 18.13 -13.85 5.10
C THR A 101 16.72 -13.59 4.61
N ILE A 102 15.90 -12.86 5.37
CA ILE A 102 14.53 -12.48 4.98
C ILE A 102 14.56 -11.61 3.73
N HIS A 103 15.45 -10.62 3.68
CA HIS A 103 15.67 -9.80 2.49
C HIS A 103 15.99 -10.64 1.25
N LYS A 104 16.91 -11.61 1.38
CA LYS A 104 17.30 -12.51 0.27
C LYS A 104 16.17 -13.43 -0.17
N ILE A 105 15.32 -13.89 0.76
CA ILE A 105 14.14 -14.69 0.42
C ILE A 105 13.18 -13.87 -0.45
N LEU A 106 12.94 -12.61 -0.10
CA LEU A 106 12.05 -11.71 -0.84
C LEU A 106 12.66 -11.26 -2.18
N GLN A 107 13.89 -10.74 -2.16
CA GLN A 107 14.51 -10.00 -3.26
C GLN A 107 15.49 -10.83 -4.11
N GLY A 108 15.93 -11.99 -3.60
CA GLY A 108 16.95 -12.84 -4.23
C GLY A 108 18.38 -12.48 -3.83
N ASN A 109 19.33 -13.24 -4.38
CA ASN A 109 20.77 -13.05 -4.19
C ASN A 109 21.37 -12.34 -5.41
N ILE A 110 22.50 -11.67 -5.20
CA ILE A 110 23.32 -11.09 -6.27
C ILE A 110 24.36 -12.13 -6.71
N ASP A 111 24.42 -12.39 -8.01
CA ASP A 111 25.48 -13.18 -8.62
C ASP A 111 26.63 -12.26 -9.03
N TYR A 112 27.69 -12.24 -8.22
CA TYR A 112 28.86 -11.40 -8.46
C TYR A 112 29.67 -11.82 -9.70
N ASN A 113 29.58 -13.09 -10.12
CA ASN A 113 30.31 -13.61 -11.26
C ASN A 113 29.58 -13.36 -12.59
N ASN A 114 28.25 -13.20 -12.55
CA ASN A 114 27.42 -12.92 -13.71
C ASN A 114 26.92 -11.48 -13.73
N GLN A 115 27.83 -10.53 -13.90
CA GLN A 115 27.51 -9.10 -14.06
C GLN A 115 26.63 -8.52 -12.93
N LYS A 116 26.71 -9.06 -11.70
CA LYS A 116 25.87 -8.64 -10.56
C LYS A 116 24.37 -8.84 -10.80
N LYS A 117 23.97 -9.78 -11.66
CA LYS A 117 22.55 -10.10 -11.89
C LYS A 117 21.92 -10.73 -10.65
N ARG A 118 20.67 -10.36 -10.36
CA ARG A 118 19.90 -10.97 -9.26
C ARG A 118 19.26 -12.28 -9.68
N TYR A 119 19.40 -13.32 -8.87
CA TYR A 119 18.76 -14.62 -9.04
C TYR A 119 17.95 -15.01 -7.80
N GLY A 120 16.94 -15.86 -8.01
CA GLY A 120 15.96 -16.20 -6.96
C GLY A 120 15.09 -15.01 -6.56
N GLY A 121 14.54 -15.09 -5.35
CA GLY A 121 13.62 -14.11 -4.77
C GLY A 121 12.15 -14.44 -5.05
N ALA A 122 11.33 -14.40 -4.02
CA ALA A 122 9.89 -14.62 -4.12
C ALA A 122 9.25 -13.59 -5.07
N LEU A 123 9.59 -12.31 -4.93
CA LEU A 123 9.00 -11.23 -5.74
C LEU A 123 9.32 -11.36 -7.23
N LYS A 124 10.56 -11.74 -7.56
CA LYS A 124 10.96 -11.97 -8.95
C LYS A 124 10.16 -13.14 -9.55
N LYS A 125 9.94 -14.20 -8.76
CA LYS A 125 9.17 -15.37 -9.19
C LYS A 125 7.70 -15.04 -9.40
N ILE A 126 7.05 -14.38 -8.44
CA ILE A 126 5.65 -13.94 -8.54
C ILE A 126 5.47 -13.05 -9.76
N ARG A 127 6.31 -12.02 -9.94
CA ARG A 127 6.21 -11.12 -11.10
C ARG A 127 6.24 -11.87 -12.42
N LYS A 128 7.13 -12.87 -12.55
CA LYS A 128 7.22 -13.69 -13.78
C LYS A 128 5.96 -14.53 -13.99
N LEU A 129 5.43 -15.12 -12.93
CA LEU A 129 4.23 -15.95 -12.99
C LEU A 129 2.99 -15.11 -13.32
N CYS A 130 2.81 -13.96 -12.66
CA CYS A 130 1.75 -13.01 -12.98
C CYS A 130 1.80 -12.55 -14.44
N ALA A 131 3.00 -12.30 -14.98
CA ALA A 131 3.17 -11.90 -16.38
C ALA A 131 2.84 -13.00 -17.39
N THR A 132 2.82 -14.27 -16.97
CA THR A 132 2.55 -15.41 -17.86
C THR A 132 1.13 -15.97 -17.67
N ASN A 133 0.50 -15.73 -16.52
CA ASN A 133 -0.85 -16.22 -16.21
C ASN A 133 -1.90 -15.43 -17.01
N GLU A 134 -2.62 -16.11 -17.90
CA GLU A 134 -3.64 -15.52 -18.77
C GLU A 134 -4.79 -14.89 -17.98
N ASN A 135 -5.26 -15.53 -16.90
CA ASN A 135 -6.34 -14.99 -16.06
C ASN A 135 -5.95 -13.65 -15.46
N ILE A 136 -4.74 -13.56 -14.88
CA ILE A 136 -4.22 -12.33 -14.30
C ILE A 136 -4.10 -11.24 -15.36
N GLN A 137 -3.58 -11.55 -16.55
CA GLN A 137 -3.47 -10.56 -17.63
C GLN A 137 -4.86 -10.08 -18.09
N ASN A 138 -5.84 -10.98 -18.19
CA ASN A 138 -7.21 -10.62 -18.57
C ASN A 138 -7.87 -9.70 -17.52
N ILE A 139 -7.68 -9.98 -16.23
CA ILE A 139 -8.19 -9.11 -15.15
C ILE A 139 -7.54 -7.72 -15.22
N LEU A 140 -6.21 -7.66 -15.43
CA LEU A 140 -5.50 -6.39 -15.55
C LEU A 140 -5.94 -5.56 -16.77
N ILE A 141 -6.28 -6.21 -17.88
CA ILE A 141 -6.83 -5.54 -19.06
C ILE A 141 -8.20 -4.92 -18.73
N LYS A 142 -9.12 -5.70 -18.14
CA LYS A 142 -10.44 -5.20 -17.72
C LYS A 142 -10.32 -4.02 -16.75
N MET A 143 -9.43 -4.12 -15.75
CA MET A 143 -9.18 -3.02 -14.81
C MET A 143 -8.68 -1.75 -15.49
N LYS A 144 -7.90 -1.88 -16.57
CA LYS A 144 -7.42 -0.73 -17.34
C LYS A 144 -8.54 -0.07 -18.15
N GLU A 145 -9.42 -0.87 -18.75
CA GLU A 145 -10.58 -0.41 -19.52
C GLU A 145 -11.54 0.41 -18.64
N GLU A 146 -11.85 -0.09 -17.45
CA GLU A 146 -12.67 0.62 -16.44
C GLU A 146 -12.08 1.96 -15.98
N HIS A 147 -10.75 2.07 -15.96
CA HIS A 147 -10.07 3.30 -15.56
C HIS A 147 -10.06 4.35 -16.69
N THR A 148 -10.04 3.91 -17.96
CA THR A 148 -10.08 4.81 -19.12
C THR A 148 -11.47 5.36 -19.42
N THR A 149 -12.54 4.62 -19.13
CA THR A 149 -13.92 5.10 -19.33
C THR A 149 -14.29 6.26 -18.41
N HIS A 150 -13.61 6.42 -17.27
CA HIS A 150 -13.80 7.57 -16.38
C HIS A 150 -13.08 8.84 -16.85
N ASP A 151 -12.04 8.73 -17.69
CA ASP A 151 -11.27 9.88 -18.21
C ASP A 151 -11.91 10.49 -19.47
N GLU A 152 -12.76 9.75 -20.21
CA GLU A 152 -13.39 10.22 -21.46
C GLU A 152 -14.76 10.91 -21.28
N VAL A 153 -15.24 11.06 -20.03
CA VAL A 153 -16.56 11.66 -19.71
C VAL A 153 -16.45 13.15 -19.29
N ILE A 154 -15.32 13.81 -19.57
CA ILE A 154 -15.09 15.25 -19.31
C ILE A 154 -15.26 16.09 -20.58
#